data_AF-A0A7C5MAV5-F1
#
_entry.id   AF-A0A7C5MAV5-F1
#
_cell.length_a   1.000
_cell.length_b   1.000
_cell.length_c   1.000
_cell.angle_alpha   90.00
_cell.angle_beta   90.00
_cell.angle_gamma   90.00
#
_symmetry.space_group_name_H-M   'P 1'
#
loop_
_entity.id
_entity.type
_entity.pdbx_description
1 polymer ?
#
loop_
_entity_poly.entity_id
_entity_poly.type
_entity_poly.pdbx_seq_one_letter_code
_entity_poly.pdbx_strand_id
1 'polypeptide(L)'
;MSRNLLAAIVLFALIGLTFVQFRLLVIGARLEKQRFDQKILVAQRNIRRVLNEPNPVSDALIAFFQSKTKTLPHPAHLADSLHIFLKKEMEKVDIGAQFSFTIAPRFNADKIEFSSNNYNAEKKYNYKYAIPLGDYFSNQLHRDKTLHIYVENLFGYLLAELNYLIIPSVLCMIALLVCLVLLINILQKEQKLNIPRSSTTMRNY
;
A
#
# COMPACT_ATOMS: atom_id res chain seq x y z
N MET A 1 27.20 31.61 29.14
CA MET A 1 26.81 30.97 27.86
C MET A 1 25.50 31.63 27.42
N SER A 2 25.48 32.30 26.26
CA SER A 2 24.30 33.07 25.83
C SER A 2 23.11 32.15 25.58
N ARG A 3 21.93 32.47 26.12
CA ARG A 3 20.66 31.71 25.96
C ARG A 3 20.34 31.40 24.49
N ASN A 4 20.77 32.27 23.57
CA ASN A 4 20.61 32.11 22.12
C ASN A 4 21.43 30.93 21.56
N LEU A 5 22.59 30.62 22.15
CA LEU A 5 23.45 29.52 21.71
C LEU A 5 22.88 28.17 22.16
N LEU A 6 22.30 28.10 23.37
CA LEU A 6 21.52 26.94 23.82
C LEU A 6 20.30 26.69 22.94
N ALA A 7 19.55 27.73 22.61
CA ALA A 7 18.38 27.61 21.74
C ALA A 7 18.74 27.13 20.32
N ALA A 8 19.88 27.59 19.76
CA ALA A 8 20.37 27.11 18.47
C ALA A 8 20.76 25.62 18.51
N ILE A 9 21.43 25.17 19.57
CA ILE A 9 21.78 23.74 19.75
C ILE A 9 20.51 22.88 19.86
N VAL A 10 19.52 23.32 20.65
CA VAL A 10 18.24 22.61 20.81
C VAL A 10 17.48 22.54 19.49
N LEU A 11 17.44 23.64 18.72
CA LEU A 11 16.81 23.66 17.39
C LEU A 11 17.46 22.63 16.46
N PHE A 12 18.79 22.59 16.41
CA PHE A 12 19.53 21.66 15.57
C PHE A 12 19.29 20.20 15.99
N ALA A 13 19.25 19.94 17.29
CA ALA A 13 18.93 18.62 17.84
C ALA A 13 17.49 18.19 17.50
N LEU A 14 16.50 19.09 17.59
CA LEU A 14 15.11 18.80 17.24
C LEU A 14 14.93 18.48 15.76
N ILE A 15 15.62 19.21 14.87
CA ILE A 15 15.61 18.95 13.43
C ILE A 15 16.21 17.56 13.14
N GLY A 16 17.36 17.26 13.74
CA GLY A 16 18.02 15.95 13.61
C GLY A 16 17.12 14.82 14.09
N LEU A 17 16.48 14.98 15.25
CA LEU A 17 15.57 13.98 15.80
C LEU A 17 14.34 13.76 14.92
N THR A 18 13.75 14.85 14.40
CA THR A 18 12.61 14.78 13.46
C THR A 18 12.99 14.01 12.20
N PHE A 19 14.21 14.24 11.67
CA PHE A 19 14.71 13.51 10.50
C PHE A 19 14.88 12.01 10.78
N VAL A 20 15.45 11.64 11.94
CA VAL A 20 15.61 10.24 12.35
C VAL A 20 14.24 9.57 12.53
N GLN A 21 13.29 10.22 13.19
CA GLN A 21 11.93 9.70 13.37
C GLN A 21 11.24 9.44 12.03
N PHE A 22 11.35 10.38 11.09
CA PHE A 22 10.81 10.20 9.74
C PHE A 22 11.44 9.00 9.01
N ARG A 23 12.78 8.85 9.10
CA ARG A 23 13.49 7.72 8.50
C ARG A 23 13.03 6.38 9.08
N LEU A 24 12.83 6.29 10.39
CA LEU A 24 12.33 5.09 11.05
C LEU A 24 10.93 4.71 10.55
N LEU A 25 10.03 5.68 10.40
CA LEU A 25 8.69 5.44 9.85
C LEU A 25 8.76 4.90 8.42
N VAL A 26 9.60 5.49 7.57
CA VAL A 26 9.80 5.02 6.19
C VAL A 26 10.36 3.60 6.15
N ILE A 27 11.31 3.27 7.03
CA ILE A 27 11.87 1.91 7.13
C ILE A 27 10.81 0.92 7.58
N GLY A 28 10.00 1.27 8.59
CA GLY A 28 8.89 0.44 9.06
C GLY A 28 7.90 0.13 7.94
N ALA A 29 7.48 1.16 7.18
CA ALA A 29 6.56 0.97 6.05
C ALA A 29 7.15 0.07 4.95
N ARG A 30 8.46 0.16 4.69
CA ARG A 30 9.15 -0.73 3.74
C ARG A 30 9.21 -2.17 4.23
N LEU A 31 9.44 -2.38 5.52
CA LEU A 31 9.51 -3.72 6.11
C LEU A 31 8.16 -4.43 6.02
N GLU A 32 7.06 -3.75 6.31
CA GLU A 32 5.73 -4.33 6.15
C GLU A 32 5.39 -4.61 4.70
N LYS A 33 5.78 -3.73 3.78
CA LYS A 33 5.63 -4.01 2.34
C LYS A 33 6.34 -5.31 1.98
N GLN A 34 7.57 -5.51 2.45
CA GLN A 34 8.32 -6.73 2.18
C GLN A 34 7.66 -7.97 2.79
N ARG A 35 7.11 -7.87 4.01
CA ARG A 35 6.35 -8.95 4.65
C ARG A 35 5.08 -9.28 3.85
N PHE A 36 4.37 -8.27 3.38
CA PHE A 36 3.19 -8.43 2.52
C PHE A 36 3.55 -9.12 1.22
N ASP A 37 4.63 -8.69 0.55
CA ASP A 37 5.09 -9.30 -0.70
C ASP A 37 5.44 -10.79 -0.48
N GLN A 38 6.07 -11.14 0.64
CA GLN A 38 6.33 -12.54 1.02
C GLN A 38 5.05 -13.34 1.24
N LYS A 39 4.08 -12.80 1.99
CA LYS A 39 2.78 -13.45 2.20
C LYS A 39 2.04 -13.66 0.88
N ILE A 40 2.04 -12.66 0.00
CA ILE A 40 1.44 -12.77 -1.34
C ILE A 40 2.13 -13.88 -2.15
N LEU A 41 3.46 -13.97 -2.15
CA LEU A 41 4.17 -15.04 -2.86
C LEU A 41 3.77 -16.44 -2.36
N VAL A 42 3.51 -16.59 -1.05
CA VAL A 42 2.99 -17.83 -0.48
C VAL A 42 1.55 -18.07 -0.95
N ALA A 43 0.66 -17.07 -0.87
CA ALA A 43 -0.70 -17.17 -1.37
C ALA A 43 -0.75 -17.53 -2.85
N GLN A 44 0.07 -16.89 -3.69
CA GLN A 44 0.16 -17.16 -5.12
C GLN A 44 0.55 -18.61 -5.41
N ARG A 45 1.51 -19.16 -4.66
CA ARG A 45 1.90 -20.56 -4.80
C ARG A 45 0.77 -21.50 -4.39
N ASN A 46 0.06 -21.20 -3.31
CA ASN A 46 -1.08 -22.00 -2.85
C ASN A 46 -2.24 -21.96 -3.84
N ILE A 47 -2.63 -20.76 -4.29
CA ILE A 47 -3.65 -20.55 -5.31
C ILE A 47 -3.29 -21.30 -6.59
N ARG A 48 -2.04 -21.15 -7.06
CA ARG A 48 -1.56 -21.86 -8.26
C ARG A 48 -1.62 -23.38 -8.09
N ARG A 49 -1.22 -23.90 -6.94
CA ARG A 49 -1.25 -25.33 -6.64
C ARG A 49 -2.69 -25.86 -6.70
N VAL A 50 -3.61 -25.21 -5.98
CA VAL A 50 -5.00 -25.63 -5.91
C VAL A 50 -5.70 -25.49 -7.27
N LEU A 51 -5.49 -24.39 -7.98
CA LEU A 51 -6.06 -24.19 -9.32
C LEU A 51 -5.49 -25.15 -10.37
N ASN A 52 -4.27 -25.66 -10.17
CA ASN A 52 -3.68 -26.69 -11.04
C ASN A 52 -4.15 -28.11 -10.74
N GLU A 53 -5.02 -28.29 -9.76
CA GLU A 53 -5.66 -29.57 -9.45
C GLU A 53 -7.14 -29.55 -9.88
N PRO A 54 -7.72 -30.71 -10.25
CA PRO A 54 -9.15 -30.82 -10.54
C PRO A 54 -9.96 -30.37 -9.32
N ASN A 55 -10.70 -29.27 -9.46
CA ASN A 55 -11.51 -28.72 -8.39
C ASN A 55 -12.74 -28.01 -8.98
N PRO A 56 -13.84 -27.86 -8.21
CA PRO A 56 -15.07 -27.27 -8.73
C PRO A 56 -14.91 -25.87 -9.33
N VAL A 57 -13.96 -25.07 -8.84
CA VAL A 57 -13.70 -23.71 -9.33
C VAL A 57 -12.87 -23.73 -10.62
N SER A 58 -11.83 -24.57 -10.69
CA SER A 58 -11.00 -24.74 -11.89
C SER A 58 -11.81 -25.35 -13.03
N ASP A 59 -12.63 -26.36 -12.73
CA ASP A 59 -13.52 -27.01 -13.70
C ASP A 59 -14.58 -26.04 -14.23
N ALA A 60 -15.21 -25.24 -13.35
CA ALA A 60 -16.18 -24.23 -13.77
C ALA A 60 -15.53 -23.12 -14.61
N LEU A 61 -14.29 -22.70 -14.29
CA LEU A 61 -13.54 -21.76 -15.11
C LEU A 61 -13.18 -22.35 -16.48
N ILE A 62 -12.74 -23.61 -16.53
CA ILE A 62 -12.43 -24.31 -17.79
C ILE A 62 -13.69 -24.43 -18.64
N ALA A 63 -14.80 -24.87 -18.07
CA ALA A 63 -16.09 -24.94 -18.75
C ALA A 63 -16.55 -23.57 -19.25
N PHE A 64 -16.34 -22.49 -18.47
CA PHE A 64 -16.62 -21.12 -18.91
C PHE A 64 -15.75 -20.72 -20.11
N PHE A 65 -14.45 -20.98 -20.09
CA PHE A 65 -13.58 -20.60 -21.20
C PHE A 65 -13.74 -21.48 -22.44
N GLN A 66 -14.09 -22.76 -22.27
CA GLN A 66 -14.47 -23.65 -23.37
C GLN A 66 -15.83 -23.25 -23.96
N SER A 67 -16.80 -22.86 -23.12
CA SER A 67 -18.11 -22.39 -23.58
C SER A 67 -18.10 -20.97 -24.11
N LYS A 68 -17.09 -20.13 -23.83
CA LYS A 68 -16.96 -18.78 -24.41
C LYS A 68 -16.75 -18.75 -25.93
N THR A 69 -16.59 -19.90 -26.61
CA THR A 69 -16.85 -20.00 -28.06
C THR A 69 -18.33 -19.88 -28.42
N LYS A 70 -19.23 -19.93 -27.44
CA LYS A 70 -20.69 -19.81 -27.52
C LYS A 70 -21.19 -18.90 -26.39
N THR A 71 -21.13 -17.60 -26.63
CA THR A 71 -22.08 -16.57 -26.16
C THR A 71 -22.90 -16.92 -24.90
N LEU A 72 -22.26 -17.02 -23.73
CA LEU A 72 -22.97 -17.09 -22.43
C LEU A 72 -22.68 -15.83 -21.62
N PRO A 73 -23.72 -15.23 -20.99
CA PRO A 73 -23.56 -14.05 -20.14
C PRO A 73 -22.64 -14.38 -18.96
N HIS A 74 -21.82 -13.41 -18.59
CA HIS A 74 -20.88 -13.47 -17.47
C HIS A 74 -21.57 -14.03 -16.22
N PRO A 75 -21.27 -15.27 -15.78
CA PRO A 75 -21.96 -15.84 -14.64
C PRO A 75 -21.43 -15.17 -13.38
N ALA A 76 -22.15 -14.18 -12.85
CA ALA A 76 -21.81 -13.48 -11.61
C ALA A 76 -21.47 -14.46 -10.47
N HIS A 77 -22.18 -15.59 -10.40
CA HIS A 77 -21.92 -16.67 -9.44
C HIS A 77 -20.51 -17.28 -9.55
N LEU A 78 -19.92 -17.36 -10.75
CA LEU A 78 -18.55 -17.86 -10.93
C LEU A 78 -17.53 -16.84 -10.44
N ALA A 79 -17.77 -15.56 -10.72
CA ALA A 79 -16.92 -14.47 -10.24
C ALA A 79 -16.93 -14.41 -8.71
N ASP A 80 -18.10 -14.56 -8.09
CA ASP A 80 -18.27 -14.59 -6.64
C ASP A 80 -17.62 -15.84 -6.01
N SER A 81 -17.80 -17.01 -6.62
CA SER A 81 -17.18 -18.26 -6.13
C SER A 81 -15.65 -18.18 -6.19
N LEU A 82 -15.10 -17.64 -7.28
CA LEU A 82 -13.66 -17.41 -7.40
C LEU A 82 -13.19 -16.33 -6.42
N HIS A 83 -13.97 -15.27 -6.19
CA HIS A 83 -13.65 -14.25 -5.20
C HIS A 83 -13.57 -14.85 -3.79
N ILE A 84 -14.56 -15.64 -3.37
CA ILE A 84 -14.59 -16.32 -2.07
C ILE A 84 -13.40 -17.28 -1.94
N PHE A 85 -13.10 -18.03 -2.99
CA PHE A 85 -11.95 -18.93 -3.01
C PHE A 85 -10.62 -18.18 -2.82
N LEU A 86 -10.39 -17.13 -3.62
CA LEU A 86 -9.17 -16.32 -3.52
C LEU A 86 -9.05 -15.63 -2.17
N LYS A 87 -10.18 -15.14 -1.62
CA LYS A 87 -10.23 -14.53 -0.29
C LYS A 87 -9.82 -15.53 0.79
N LYS A 88 -10.35 -16.75 0.74
CA LYS A 88 -10.00 -17.83 1.67
C LYS A 88 -8.52 -18.19 1.61
N GLU A 89 -7.93 -18.26 0.40
CA GLU A 89 -6.50 -18.54 0.26
C GLU A 89 -5.60 -17.38 0.73
N MET A 90 -6.05 -16.13 0.62
CA MET A 90 -5.37 -14.96 1.17
C MET A 90 -5.48 -14.88 2.70
N GLU A 91 -6.67 -15.18 3.26
CA GLU A 91 -6.88 -15.20 4.71
C GLU A 91 -6.00 -16.25 5.40
N LYS A 92 -5.71 -17.38 4.74
CA LYS A 92 -4.77 -18.40 5.25
C LYS A 92 -3.34 -17.90 5.47
N VAL A 93 -2.94 -16.81 4.81
CA VAL A 93 -1.62 -16.19 4.98
C VAL A 93 -1.71 -14.85 5.71
N ASP A 94 -2.81 -14.61 6.44
CA ASP A 94 -3.10 -13.37 7.16
C ASP A 94 -3.04 -12.15 6.25
N ILE A 95 -3.66 -12.24 5.07
CA ILE A 95 -3.92 -11.10 4.18
C ILE A 95 -5.43 -10.83 4.19
N GLY A 96 -5.83 -9.78 4.90
CA GLY A 96 -7.22 -9.29 4.95
C GLY A 96 -7.51 -8.17 3.95
N ALA A 97 -6.62 -7.92 3.00
CA ALA A 97 -6.73 -6.81 2.06
C ALA A 97 -7.89 -7.01 1.06
N GLN A 98 -8.59 -5.93 0.72
CA GLN A 98 -9.58 -5.97 -0.35
C GLN A 98 -8.87 -6.08 -1.70
N PHE A 99 -9.41 -6.91 -2.60
CA PHE A 99 -8.83 -7.13 -3.91
C PHE A 99 -9.90 -7.29 -5.00
N SER A 100 -9.53 -6.88 -6.21
CA SER A 100 -10.22 -7.22 -7.46
C SER A 100 -9.35 -8.21 -8.25
N PHE A 101 -9.92 -8.92 -9.21
CA PHE A 101 -9.14 -9.82 -10.07
C PHE A 101 -9.61 -9.81 -11.52
N THR A 102 -8.70 -10.16 -12.43
CA THR A 102 -8.99 -10.38 -13.85
C THR A 102 -8.24 -11.60 -14.36
N ILE A 103 -8.76 -12.29 -15.36
CA ILE A 103 -8.05 -13.34 -16.10
C ILE A 103 -7.83 -12.84 -17.52
N ALA A 104 -6.58 -12.89 -17.97
CA ALA A 104 -6.17 -12.50 -19.30
C ALA A 104 -5.23 -13.57 -19.91
N PRO A 105 -5.09 -13.62 -21.24
CA PRO A 105 -4.06 -14.43 -21.89
C PRO A 105 -2.66 -14.06 -21.38
N ARG A 106 -1.80 -15.06 -21.19
CA ARG A 106 -0.43 -14.86 -20.69
C ARG A 106 0.39 -13.83 -21.49
N PHE A 107 0.17 -13.78 -22.80
CA PHE A 107 0.92 -12.93 -23.72
C PHE A 107 0.18 -11.63 -24.10
N ASN A 108 -1.03 -11.41 -23.56
CA ASN A 108 -1.81 -10.20 -23.84
C ASN A 108 -2.66 -9.83 -22.62
N ALA A 109 -2.05 -9.10 -21.67
CA ALA A 109 -2.70 -8.66 -20.45
C ALA A 109 -3.80 -7.60 -20.69
N ASP A 110 -3.81 -6.93 -21.85
CA ASP A 110 -4.81 -5.92 -22.20
C ASP A 110 -6.13 -6.56 -22.63
N LYS A 111 -6.10 -7.82 -23.09
CA LYS A 111 -7.29 -8.59 -23.44
C LYS A 111 -7.89 -9.28 -22.22
N ILE A 112 -8.66 -8.53 -21.43
CA ILE A 112 -9.38 -9.06 -20.27
C ILE A 112 -10.48 -10.02 -20.74
N GLU A 113 -10.35 -11.30 -20.41
CA GLU A 113 -11.34 -12.32 -20.75
C GLU A 113 -12.31 -12.61 -19.61
N PHE A 114 -11.93 -12.33 -18.37
CA PHE A 114 -12.77 -12.47 -17.19
C PHE A 114 -12.38 -11.44 -16.13
N SER A 115 -13.33 -10.93 -15.38
CA SER A 115 -13.12 -9.92 -14.34
C SER A 115 -14.06 -10.15 -13.17
N SER A 116 -13.64 -9.78 -11.97
CA SER A 116 -14.53 -9.66 -10.82
C SER A 116 -15.52 -8.50 -11.00
N ASN A 117 -16.71 -8.58 -10.39
CA ASN A 117 -17.69 -7.47 -10.40
C ASN A 117 -17.13 -6.15 -9.88
N ASN A 118 -16.15 -6.19 -8.95
CA ASN A 118 -15.53 -5.01 -8.35
C ASN A 118 -14.35 -4.45 -9.17
N TYR A 119 -14.07 -5.02 -10.36
CA TYR A 119 -13.00 -4.52 -11.22
C TYR A 119 -13.43 -3.25 -11.95
N ASN A 120 -12.62 -2.20 -11.87
CA ASN A 120 -12.83 -0.96 -12.60
C ASN A 120 -11.61 -0.69 -13.49
N ALA A 121 -11.81 -0.72 -14.81
CA ALA A 121 -10.76 -0.51 -15.81
C ALA A 121 -10.17 0.92 -15.77
N GLU A 122 -10.89 1.91 -15.26
CA GLU A 122 -10.44 3.30 -15.15
C GLU A 122 -9.59 3.53 -13.88
N LYS A 123 -9.68 2.64 -12.88
CA LYS A 123 -8.83 2.72 -11.69
C LYS A 123 -7.39 2.33 -12.05
N LYS A 124 -6.45 3.23 -11.80
CA LYS A 124 -5.01 2.89 -11.81
C LYS A 124 -4.68 2.02 -10.61
N TYR A 125 -4.60 0.71 -10.84
CA TYR A 125 -4.10 -0.23 -9.85
C TYR A 125 -2.58 -0.17 -9.79
N ASN A 126 -2.06 0.37 -8.67
CA ASN A 126 -0.62 0.55 -8.45
C ASN A 126 0.12 -0.77 -8.14
N TYR A 127 -0.61 -1.82 -7.74
CA TYR A 127 -0.04 -3.11 -7.36
C TYR A 127 -0.81 -4.23 -8.03
N LYS A 128 -0.10 -4.95 -8.92
CA LYS A 128 -0.63 -6.03 -9.75
C LYS A 128 0.17 -7.29 -9.50
N TYR A 129 -0.52 -8.37 -9.15
CA TYR A 129 0.09 -9.67 -8.89
C TYR A 129 -0.39 -10.68 -9.92
N ALA A 130 0.52 -11.19 -10.76
CA ALA A 130 0.19 -12.14 -11.81
C ALA A 130 0.47 -13.58 -11.35
N ILE A 131 -0.53 -14.45 -11.52
CA ILE A 131 -0.46 -15.88 -11.21
C ILE A 131 -0.72 -16.64 -12.53
N PRO A 132 0.31 -17.26 -13.13
CA PRO A 132 0.09 -18.08 -14.32
C PRO A 132 -0.73 -19.31 -13.94
N LEU A 133 -1.84 -19.51 -14.65
CA LEU A 133 -2.62 -20.74 -14.58
C LEU A 133 -1.79 -21.81 -15.29
N GLY A 134 -1.45 -22.90 -14.58
CA GLY A 134 -0.48 -23.88 -15.05
C GLY A 134 -1.08 -24.93 -15.97
N ASP A 135 -0.43 -26.10 -15.98
CA ASP A 135 -0.64 -27.14 -16.98
C ASP A 135 -2.07 -27.68 -17.03
N TYR A 136 -2.79 -27.67 -15.91
CA TYR A 136 -4.20 -28.10 -15.89
C TYR A 136 -5.08 -27.27 -16.84
N PHE A 137 -4.93 -25.95 -16.80
CA PHE A 137 -5.64 -25.04 -17.70
C PHE A 137 -5.08 -25.12 -19.12
N SER A 138 -3.75 -25.19 -19.27
CA SER A 138 -3.12 -25.23 -20.59
C SER A 138 -3.51 -26.50 -21.36
N ASN A 139 -3.56 -27.66 -20.70
CA ASN A 139 -3.94 -28.95 -21.29
C ASN A 139 -5.42 -28.99 -21.71
N GLN A 140 -6.31 -28.37 -20.94
CA GLN A 140 -7.76 -28.40 -21.20
C GLN A 140 -8.23 -27.33 -22.19
N LEU A 141 -7.53 -26.19 -22.26
CA LEU A 141 -7.92 -25.04 -23.08
C LEU A 141 -6.97 -24.79 -24.27
N HIS A 142 -5.85 -25.52 -24.34
CA HIS A 142 -4.77 -25.34 -25.32
C HIS A 142 -4.25 -23.89 -25.36
N ARG A 143 -4.39 -23.15 -24.26
CA ARG A 143 -4.05 -21.72 -24.14
C ARG A 143 -3.59 -21.39 -22.73
N ASP A 144 -2.49 -20.66 -22.64
CA ASP A 144 -1.96 -20.13 -21.38
C ASP A 144 -2.77 -18.91 -20.93
N LYS A 145 -3.29 -18.98 -19.70
CA LYS A 145 -4.03 -17.89 -19.05
C LYS A 145 -3.32 -17.46 -17.76
N THR A 146 -3.46 -16.19 -17.41
CA THR A 146 -2.88 -15.60 -16.20
C THR A 146 -3.97 -14.91 -15.40
N LEU A 147 -4.04 -15.24 -14.11
CA LEU A 147 -4.88 -14.56 -13.14
C LEU A 147 -4.12 -13.36 -12.58
N HIS A 148 -4.66 -12.18 -12.76
CA HIS A 148 -4.15 -10.93 -12.21
C HIS A 148 -4.98 -10.54 -11.00
N ILE A 149 -4.31 -10.28 -9.88
CA ILE A 149 -4.90 -9.81 -8.63
C ILE A 149 -4.49 -8.36 -8.43
N TYR A 150 -5.46 -7.52 -8.14
CA TYR A 150 -5.30 -6.10 -7.87
C TYR A 150 -5.68 -5.83 -6.42
N VAL A 151 -4.71 -5.41 -5.61
CA VAL A 151 -4.98 -5.09 -4.21
C VAL A 151 -5.42 -3.63 -4.12
N GLU A 152 -6.61 -3.41 -3.57
CA GLU A 152 -7.15 -2.07 -3.36
C GLU A 152 -6.49 -1.44 -2.13
N ASN A 153 -6.02 -0.19 -2.29
CA ASN A 153 -5.41 0.60 -1.22
C ASN A 153 -4.34 -0.16 -0.39
N LEU A 154 -3.41 -0.84 -1.06
CA LEU A 154 -2.33 -1.59 -0.39
C LEU A 154 -1.58 -0.74 0.65
N PHE A 155 -1.34 0.53 0.34
CA PHE A 155 -0.64 1.43 1.25
C PHE A 155 -1.44 1.66 2.54
N GLY A 156 -2.73 1.95 2.44
CA GLY A 156 -3.61 2.08 3.60
C GLY A 156 -3.70 0.80 4.42
N TYR A 157 -3.75 -0.37 3.77
CA TYR A 157 -3.71 -1.66 4.43
C TYR A 157 -2.40 -1.89 5.20
N LEU A 158 -1.25 -1.65 4.56
CA LEU A 158 0.07 -1.75 5.19
C LEU A 158 0.22 -0.80 6.38
N LEU A 159 -0.29 0.43 6.27
CA LEU A 159 -0.31 1.40 7.36
C LEU A 159 -1.16 0.93 8.55
N ALA A 160 -2.34 0.36 8.27
CA ALA A 160 -3.22 -0.16 9.31
C ALA A 160 -2.62 -1.36 10.05
N GLU A 161 -1.96 -2.27 9.32
CA GLU A 161 -1.22 -3.40 9.90
C GLU A 161 -0.08 -2.89 10.79
N LEU A 162 0.51 -1.75 10.42
CA LEU A 162 1.61 -1.10 11.14
C LEU A 162 1.14 -0.11 12.22
N ASN A 163 -0.15 -0.09 12.59
CA ASN A 163 -0.71 0.83 13.56
C ASN A 163 0.06 0.86 14.89
N TYR A 164 0.54 -0.28 15.37
CA TYR A 164 1.31 -0.38 16.62
C TYR A 164 2.61 0.45 16.60
N LEU A 165 3.23 0.62 15.43
CA LEU A 165 4.49 1.37 15.28
C LEU A 165 4.26 2.79 14.73
N ILE A 166 3.27 2.96 13.84
CA ILE A 166 2.98 4.25 13.21
C ILE A 166 2.33 5.21 14.21
N ILE A 167 1.38 4.77 15.03
CA ILE A 167 0.71 5.64 16.00
C ILE A 167 1.72 6.32 16.95
N PRO A 168 2.61 5.59 17.65
CA PRO A 168 3.58 6.24 18.53
C PRO A 168 4.61 7.08 17.76
N SER A 169 5.02 6.66 16.56
CA SER A 169 5.98 7.42 15.73
C SER A 169 5.39 8.75 15.26
N VAL A 170 4.15 8.75 14.78
CA VAL A 170 3.43 9.96 14.35
C VAL A 170 3.14 10.86 15.54
N LEU A 171 2.73 10.31 16.69
CA LEU A 171 2.52 11.07 17.92
C LEU A 171 3.81 11.77 18.37
N CYS A 172 4.93 11.04 18.36
CA CYS A 172 6.24 11.59 18.68
C CYS A 172 6.64 12.68 17.66
N MET A 173 6.41 12.44 16.38
CA MET A 173 6.69 13.41 15.31
C MET A 173 5.89 14.70 15.49
N ILE A 174 4.58 14.62 15.81
CA ILE A 174 3.74 15.77 16.10
C ILE A 174 4.25 16.52 17.33
N ALA A 175 4.59 15.81 18.40
CA ALA A 175 5.15 16.42 19.61
C ALA A 175 6.45 17.19 19.31
N LEU A 176 7.35 16.62 18.51
CA LEU A 176 8.57 17.28 18.07
C LEU A 176 8.30 18.51 17.19
N LEU A 177 7.32 18.43 16.28
CA LEU A 177 6.93 19.54 15.42
C LEU A 177 6.36 20.70 16.25
N VAL A 178 5.51 20.41 17.23
CA VAL A 178 4.99 21.40 18.18
C VAL A 178 6.14 22.02 18.97
N CYS A 179 7.09 21.22 19.46
CA CYS A 179 8.26 21.70 20.18
C CYS A 179 9.12 22.63 19.31
N LEU A 180 9.35 22.26 18.04
CA LEU A 180 10.10 23.06 17.07
C LEU A 180 9.40 24.40 16.80
N VAL A 181 8.09 24.39 16.55
CA VAL A 181 7.28 25.60 16.29
C VAL A 181 7.27 26.51 17.50
N LEU A 182 7.10 25.96 18.71
CA LEU A 182 7.17 26.73 19.96
C LEU A 182 8.54 27.37 20.16
N LEU A 183 9.62 26.63 19.90
CA LEU A 183 10.98 27.13 20.01
C LEU A 183 11.24 28.29 19.03
N ILE A 184 10.81 28.13 17.77
CA ILE A 184 10.91 29.19 16.75
C ILE A 184 10.12 30.44 17.18
N ASN A 185 8.89 30.26 17.68
CA ASN A 185 8.06 31.38 18.15
C ASN A 185 8.70 32.12 19.33
N ILE A 186 9.31 31.40 20.26
CA ILE A 186 10.03 32.00 21.40
C ILE A 186 11.23 32.81 20.88
N LEU A 187 12.02 32.23 19.97
CA LEU A 187 13.17 32.92 19.37
C LEU A 187 12.76 34.19 18.60
N GLN A 188 11.66 34.13 17.84
CA GLN A 188 11.13 35.29 17.13
C GLN A 188 10.65 36.40 18.08
N LYS A 189 10.03 36.05 19.21
CA LYS A 189 9.61 37.02 20.23
C LYS A 189 10.81 37.72 20.88
N GLU A 190 11.87 36.98 21.19
CA GLU A 190 13.11 37.54 21.74
C GLU A 190 13.79 38.52 20.75
N GLN A 191 13.80 38.20 19.45
CA GLN A 191 14.35 39.11 18.43
C GLN A 191 13.58 40.42 18.30
N LYS A 192 12.25 40.41 18.45
CA LYS A 192 11.43 41.63 18.39
C LYS A 192 11.65 42.58 19.58
N LEU A 193 11.99 42.03 20.75
CA LEU A 193 12.27 42.81 21.96
C LEU A 193 13.69 43.38 21.99
N ASN A 194 14.60 42.81 21.21
CA ASN A 194 16.00 43.22 21.14
C ASN A 194 16.30 44.21 20.00
N ILE A 195 15.27 44.84 19.42
CA ILE A 195 15.43 46.00 18.55
C ILE A 195 15.67 47.20 19.47
N PRO A 196 16.90 47.74 19.57
CA PRO A 196 17.15 48.88 20.45
C PRO A 196 16.32 50.07 19.96
N ARG A 197 15.56 50.69 20.87
CA ARG A 197 15.13 52.09 20.75
C ARG A 197 16.38 52.96 20.74
N SER A 198 17.08 53.06 19.62
CA SER A 198 18.27 53.91 19.47
C SER A 198 18.11 54.94 18.34
N SER A 199 16.90 55.49 18.15
CA SER A 199 16.66 56.54 17.16
C SER A 199 15.77 57.68 17.67
N THR A 200 15.91 58.07 18.94
CA THR A 200 15.26 59.29 19.44
C THR A 200 16.05 59.99 20.55
N THR A 201 17.35 60.21 20.33
CA THR A 201 18.11 61.14 21.18
C THR A 201 19.24 61.80 20.40
N MET A 202 18.93 62.51 19.30
CA MET A 202 19.79 63.57 18.76
C MET A 202 18.97 64.49 17.85
N ARG A 203 18.23 65.43 18.43
CA ARG A 203 17.92 66.72 17.82
C ARG A 203 17.48 67.70 18.90
N ASN A 204 18.44 68.17 19.67
CA ASN A 204 18.38 69.42 20.44
C ASN A 204 19.83 69.80 20.69
N TYR A 205 20.35 70.69 19.85
CA TYR A 205 21.24 71.82 20.11
C TYR A 205 21.68 72.40 18.76
#